data_AF-A0A819R8X4-F1
#
_entry.id   AF-A0A819R8X4-F1
#
_cell.length_a   1.000
_cell.length_b   1.000
_cell.length_c   1.000
_cell.angle_alpha   90.00
_cell.angle_beta   90.00
_cell.angle_gamma   90.00
#
_symmetry.space_group_name_H-M   'P 1'
#
loop_
_entity.id
_entity.type
_entity.pdbx_description
1 polymer ?
#
loop_
_entity_poly.entity_id
_entity_poly.type
_entity_poly.pdbx_seq_one_letter_code
_entity_poly.pdbx_strand_id
1 'polypeptide(L)'
;MSNREQSTTEINGTFLFPQLLIHALLHMKSLPADINEFVTECVKEYAGQFRFKQVQEFYNSYKSDNPILEYTKTSFLHELINKTLRVQNIDMMFLLRFLIRDIQQQLAQHQRQSPVRVYRGQLMSIQEVERLLSSVDQLISTNTILSTSLERMIAEFFY
;
A
#
# COMPACT_ATOMS: atom_id res chain seq x y z
N MET A 1 -45.58 -10.48 -21.15
CA MET A 1 -44.75 -9.26 -20.99
C MET A 1 -43.36 -9.70 -20.59
N SER A 2 -42.35 -9.25 -21.35
CA SER A 2 -41.03 -9.84 -21.47
C SER A 2 -40.20 -9.82 -20.18
N ASN A 3 -39.64 -10.99 -19.84
CA ASN A 3 -38.64 -11.20 -18.81
C ASN A 3 -37.32 -10.60 -19.33
N ARG A 4 -36.88 -9.46 -18.78
CA ARG A 4 -35.62 -8.84 -19.18
C ARG A 4 -34.47 -9.74 -18.74
N GLU A 5 -33.72 -10.25 -19.70
CA GLU A 5 -32.41 -10.88 -19.50
C GLU A 5 -31.53 -9.94 -18.65
N GLN A 6 -31.37 -10.24 -17.36
CA GLN A 6 -30.44 -9.54 -16.49
C GLN A 6 -29.09 -10.27 -16.54
N SER A 7 -28.10 -9.66 -17.21
CA SER A 7 -26.73 -10.19 -17.30
C SER A 7 -25.85 -9.88 -16.09
N THR A 8 -26.42 -9.29 -15.02
CA THR A 8 -25.65 -8.78 -13.88
C THR A 8 -26.36 -9.09 -12.57
N THR A 9 -25.60 -9.67 -11.62
CA THR A 9 -25.96 -9.79 -10.20
C THR A 9 -25.45 -8.57 -9.43
N GLU A 10 -26.26 -8.05 -8.49
CA GLU A 10 -25.79 -7.07 -7.50
C GLU A 10 -24.78 -7.73 -6.56
N ILE A 11 -23.51 -7.60 -6.90
CA ILE A 11 -22.40 -7.73 -5.96
C ILE A 11 -21.97 -6.30 -5.70
N ASN A 12 -21.95 -5.85 -4.44
CA ASN A 12 -21.30 -4.59 -4.07
C ASN A 12 -19.77 -4.78 -4.22
N GLY A 13 -19.33 -4.88 -5.48
CA GLY A 13 -17.99 -5.25 -5.92
C GLY A 13 -17.03 -4.07 -5.98
N THR A 14 -17.40 -2.94 -5.39
CA THR A 14 -16.53 -1.75 -5.29
C THR A 14 -15.18 -2.08 -4.64
N PHE A 15 -15.15 -3.04 -3.72
CA PHE A 15 -13.92 -3.55 -3.12
C PHE A 15 -13.07 -4.43 -4.07
N LEU A 16 -13.66 -5.06 -5.08
CA LEU A 16 -12.92 -5.92 -6.01
C LEU A 16 -12.03 -5.11 -6.95
N PHE A 17 -12.40 -3.87 -7.30
CA PHE A 17 -11.61 -3.07 -8.25
C PHE A 17 -10.18 -2.78 -7.76
N PRO A 18 -9.95 -2.29 -6.52
CA PRO A 18 -8.59 -2.13 -6.01
C PRO A 18 -7.80 -3.45 -5.97
N GLN A 19 -8.46 -4.55 -5.64
CA GLN A 19 -7.80 -5.87 -5.57
C GLN A 19 -7.39 -6.37 -6.95
N LEU A 20 -8.25 -6.22 -7.96
CA LEU A 20 -7.94 -6.56 -9.35
C LEU A 20 -6.83 -5.66 -9.91
N LEU A 21 -6.83 -4.36 -9.57
CA LEU A 21 -5.77 -3.45 -9.98
C LEU A 21 -4.43 -3.85 -9.36
N ILE A 22 -4.36 -4.08 -8.04
CA ILE A 22 -3.14 -4.55 -7.37
C ILE A 22 -2.68 -5.88 -8.00
N HIS A 23 -3.60 -6.82 -8.21
CA HIS A 23 -3.30 -8.08 -8.86
C HIS A 23 -2.69 -7.87 -10.25
N ALA A 24 -3.28 -7.01 -11.09
CA ALA A 24 -2.74 -6.70 -12.42
C ALA A 24 -1.32 -6.12 -12.33
N LEU A 25 -1.10 -5.14 -11.43
CA LEU A 25 0.22 -4.51 -11.23
C LEU A 25 1.29 -5.53 -10.80
N LEU A 26 0.94 -6.47 -9.91
CA LEU A 26 1.86 -7.51 -9.43
C LEU A 26 2.29 -8.49 -10.54
N HIS A 27 1.45 -8.70 -11.55
CA HIS A 27 1.72 -9.60 -12.67
C HIS A 27 2.41 -8.92 -13.86
N MET A 28 2.60 -7.60 -13.81
CA MET A 28 3.39 -6.89 -14.81
C MET A 28 4.88 -7.23 -14.65
N LYS A 29 5.56 -7.42 -15.79
CA LYS A 29 7.03 -7.52 -15.79
C LYS A 29 7.59 -6.17 -15.34
N SER A 30 8.46 -6.19 -14.33
CA SER A 30 9.23 -4.97 -14.04
C SER A 30 10.40 -4.89 -14.99
N LEU A 31 10.64 -3.67 -15.45
CA LEU A 31 11.78 -3.33 -16.26
C LEU A 31 12.80 -2.58 -15.39
N PRO A 32 14.10 -2.71 -15.65
CA PRO A 32 15.11 -1.89 -14.99
C PRO A 32 14.85 -0.38 -15.10
N ALA A 33 14.08 0.06 -16.10
CA ALA A 33 13.69 1.45 -16.29
C ALA A 33 12.61 1.94 -15.31
N ASP A 34 11.85 1.04 -14.66
CA ASP A 34 10.71 1.42 -13.80
C ASP A 34 11.12 2.35 -12.66
N ILE A 35 12.27 2.06 -12.03
CA ILE A 35 12.79 2.91 -10.95
C ILE A 35 13.17 4.30 -11.47
N ASN A 36 13.68 4.40 -12.69
CA ASN A 36 14.05 5.68 -13.30
C ASN A 36 12.81 6.53 -13.60
N GLU A 37 11.73 5.91 -14.09
CA GLU A 37 10.45 6.57 -14.30
C GLU A 37 9.89 7.11 -12.98
N PHE A 38 9.85 6.27 -11.95
CA PHE A 38 9.39 6.67 -10.62
C PHE A 38 10.19 7.84 -10.04
N VAL A 39 11.52 7.76 -10.10
CA VAL A 39 12.40 8.82 -9.58
C VAL A 39 12.25 10.09 -10.38
N THR A 40 12.10 10.01 -11.70
CA THR A 40 11.87 11.16 -12.56
C THR A 40 10.60 11.91 -12.15
N GLU A 41 9.50 11.20 -11.91
CA GLU A 41 8.25 11.82 -11.47
C GLU A 41 8.35 12.40 -10.05
N CYS A 42 8.99 11.69 -9.12
CA CYS A 42 9.23 12.22 -7.77
C CYS A 42 10.09 13.48 -7.78
N VAL A 43 11.12 13.53 -8.62
CA VAL A 43 11.98 14.72 -8.76
C VAL A 43 11.19 15.93 -9.27
N LYS A 44 10.26 15.72 -10.21
CA LYS A 44 9.36 16.78 -10.68
C LYS A 44 8.44 17.28 -9.56
N GLU A 45 7.86 16.37 -8.79
CA GLU A 45 6.92 16.70 -7.70
C GLU A 45 7.61 17.42 -6.53
N TYR A 46 8.83 16.99 -6.17
CA TYR A 46 9.53 17.44 -4.97
C TYR A 46 10.68 18.43 -5.24
N ALA A 47 10.78 18.99 -6.44
CA ALA A 47 11.83 19.95 -6.79
C ALA A 47 11.93 21.07 -5.75
N GLY A 48 13.13 21.26 -5.17
CA GLY A 48 13.40 22.28 -4.15
C GLY A 48 12.92 21.95 -2.72
N GLN A 49 12.41 20.74 -2.46
CA GLN A 49 11.91 20.33 -1.16
C GLN A 49 12.86 19.32 -0.48
N PHE A 50 12.77 19.19 0.86
CA PHE A 50 13.54 18.19 1.63
C PHE A 50 13.36 16.76 1.08
N ARG A 51 12.16 16.44 0.58
CA ARG A 51 11.83 15.14 -0.03
C ARG A 51 12.67 14.82 -1.26
N PHE A 52 13.21 15.81 -1.97
CA PHE A 52 14.11 15.59 -3.10
C PHE A 52 15.35 14.78 -2.70
N LYS A 53 15.97 15.12 -1.55
CA LYS A 53 17.16 14.42 -1.07
C LYS A 53 16.82 12.97 -0.71
N GLN A 54 15.67 12.72 -0.09
CA GLN A 54 15.20 11.38 0.26
C GLN A 54 14.95 10.52 -0.99
N VAL A 55 14.43 11.10 -2.07
CA VAL A 55 14.25 10.43 -3.36
C VAL A 55 15.61 10.04 -3.97
N GLN A 56 16.60 10.92 -3.92
CA GLN A 56 17.95 10.63 -4.41
C GLN A 56 18.64 9.54 -3.58
N GLU A 57 18.52 9.61 -2.25
CA GLU A 57 19.07 8.59 -1.34
C GLU A 57 18.45 7.22 -1.65
N PHE A 58 17.12 7.15 -1.77
CA PHE A 58 16.40 5.93 -2.18
C PHE A 58 16.89 5.40 -3.52
N TYR A 59 16.98 6.25 -4.55
CA TYR A 59 17.44 5.83 -5.88
C TYR A 59 18.83 5.19 -5.85
N ASN A 60 19.75 5.77 -5.06
CA ASN A 60 21.12 5.30 -4.96
C ASN A 60 21.29 4.05 -4.08
N SER A 61 20.40 3.84 -3.10
CA SER A 61 20.48 2.71 -2.16
C SER A 61 19.59 1.53 -2.54
N TYR A 62 18.55 1.74 -3.34
CA TYR A 62 17.52 0.73 -3.58
C TYR A 62 18.09 -0.53 -4.22
N LYS A 63 17.76 -1.66 -3.61
CA LYS A 63 17.98 -3.00 -4.14
C LYS A 63 16.73 -3.83 -3.92
N SER A 64 16.36 -4.64 -4.91
CA SER A 64 15.17 -5.49 -4.87
C SER A 64 15.26 -6.64 -3.85
N ASP A 65 16.42 -6.84 -3.21
CA ASP A 65 16.62 -7.84 -2.16
C ASP A 65 16.16 -7.37 -0.78
N ASN A 66 15.99 -6.06 -0.55
CA ASN A 66 15.59 -5.49 0.75
C ASN A 66 14.45 -4.45 0.68
N PRO A 67 13.35 -4.70 -0.05
CA PRO A 67 12.29 -3.73 -0.26
C PRO A 67 11.55 -3.34 1.03
N ILE A 68 11.37 -4.25 1.99
CA ILE A 68 10.74 -3.94 3.28
C ILE A 68 11.62 -2.99 4.11
N LEU A 69 12.95 -3.13 4.05
CA LEU A 69 13.86 -2.23 4.75
C LEU A 69 13.76 -0.81 4.19
N GLU A 70 13.77 -0.65 2.87
CA GLU A 70 13.61 0.65 2.23
C GLU A 70 12.25 1.29 2.56
N TYR A 71 11.17 0.49 2.54
CA TYR A 71 9.83 0.92 2.95
C TYR A 71 9.75 1.38 4.40
N THR A 72 10.39 0.67 5.34
CA THR A 72 10.31 0.96 6.78
C THR A 72 11.30 2.01 7.26
N LYS A 73 12.47 2.11 6.62
CA LYS A 73 13.55 3.05 7.00
C LYS A 73 13.26 4.48 6.55
N THR A 74 12.59 4.66 5.42
CA THR A 74 12.38 5.99 4.83
C THR A 74 10.93 6.44 5.02
N SER A 75 10.73 7.51 5.81
CA SER A 75 9.40 8.07 6.07
C SER A 75 8.67 8.43 4.78
N PHE A 76 9.41 8.98 3.81
CA PHE A 76 8.89 9.34 2.49
C PHE A 76 8.23 8.17 1.76
N LEU A 77 8.89 7.01 1.68
CA LEU A 77 8.41 5.89 0.87
C LEU A 77 7.20 5.22 1.53
N HIS A 78 7.25 5.05 2.85
CA HIS A 78 6.12 4.60 3.65
C HIS A 78 4.88 5.50 3.44
N GLU A 79 5.07 6.82 3.55
CA GLU A 79 3.99 7.80 3.37
C GLU A 79 3.45 7.80 1.94
N LEU A 80 4.34 7.79 0.94
CA LEU A 80 3.98 7.86 -0.47
C LEU A 80 3.19 6.62 -0.91
N ILE A 81 3.66 5.42 -0.57
CA ILE A 81 2.94 4.18 -0.91
C ILE A 81 1.57 4.17 -0.22
N ASN A 82 1.51 4.41 1.08
CA ASN A 82 0.25 4.34 1.82
C ASN A 82 -0.73 5.43 1.38
N LYS A 83 -0.26 6.64 1.03
CA LYS A 83 -1.11 7.69 0.46
C LYS A 83 -1.63 7.27 -0.92
N THR A 84 -0.75 6.84 -1.81
CA THR A 84 -1.07 6.40 -3.18
C THR A 84 -2.14 5.30 -3.18
N LEU A 85 -1.95 4.29 -2.35
CA LEU A 85 -2.89 3.19 -2.19
C LEU A 85 -4.24 3.63 -1.58
N ARG A 86 -4.21 4.53 -0.58
CA ARG A 86 -5.42 5.04 0.09
C ARG A 86 -6.31 5.84 -0.87
N VAL A 87 -5.72 6.67 -1.71
CA VAL A 87 -6.44 7.50 -2.69
C VAL A 87 -6.62 6.82 -4.05
N GLN A 88 -6.09 5.59 -4.21
CA GLN A 88 -6.12 4.83 -5.46
C GLN A 88 -5.58 5.61 -6.66
N ASN A 89 -4.45 6.32 -6.48
CA ASN A 89 -3.80 7.03 -7.58
C ASN A 89 -3.16 6.00 -8.52
N ILE A 90 -3.86 5.66 -9.61
CA ILE A 90 -3.46 4.61 -10.55
C ILE A 90 -2.10 4.89 -11.19
N ASP A 91 -1.83 6.13 -11.59
CA ASP A 91 -0.57 6.52 -12.24
C ASP A 91 0.62 6.30 -11.30
N MET A 92 0.48 6.74 -10.04
CA MET A 92 1.53 6.55 -9.04
C MET A 92 1.64 5.09 -8.60
N MET A 93 0.53 4.35 -8.52
CA MET A 93 0.55 2.90 -8.26
C MET A 93 1.29 2.15 -9.38
N PHE A 94 1.11 2.56 -10.63
CA PHE A 94 1.84 2.03 -11.76
C PHE A 94 3.34 2.33 -11.63
N LEU A 95 3.74 3.55 -11.32
CA LEU A 95 5.17 3.88 -11.10
C LEU A 95 5.78 3.09 -9.94
N LEU A 96 5.01 2.87 -8.86
CA LEU A 96 5.43 2.09 -7.68
C LEU A 96 5.32 0.57 -7.86
N ARG A 97 4.86 0.07 -9.02
CA ARG A 97 4.57 -1.36 -9.25
C ARG A 97 5.74 -2.28 -8.91
N PHE A 98 6.97 -1.86 -9.25
CA PHE A 98 8.18 -2.64 -9.00
C PHE A 98 8.38 -2.85 -7.50
N LEU A 99 8.25 -1.78 -6.71
CA LEU A 99 8.44 -1.80 -5.27
C LEU A 99 7.31 -2.54 -4.56
N ILE A 100 6.05 -2.30 -4.97
CA ILE A 100 4.88 -3.02 -4.40
C ILE A 100 5.04 -4.53 -4.60
N ARG A 101 5.51 -4.95 -5.78
CA ARG A 101 5.78 -6.35 -6.06
C ARG A 101 6.93 -6.89 -5.22
N ASP A 102 8.05 -6.18 -5.15
CA ASP A 102 9.22 -6.65 -4.40
C ASP A 102 8.85 -6.77 -2.89
N ILE A 103 8.09 -5.82 -2.33
CA ILE A 103 7.52 -5.92 -0.97
C ILE A 103 6.64 -7.17 -0.83
N GLN A 104 5.70 -7.39 -1.77
CA GLN A 104 4.77 -8.51 -1.71
C GLN A 104 5.49 -9.87 -1.77
N GLN A 105 6.53 -9.99 -2.62
CA GLN A 105 7.37 -11.18 -2.71
C GLN A 105 8.13 -11.42 -1.40
N GLN A 106 8.73 -10.39 -0.81
CA GLN A 106 9.46 -10.52 0.45
C GLN A 106 8.52 -10.85 1.62
N LEU A 107 7.31 -10.30 1.67
CA LEU A 107 6.30 -10.65 2.67
C LEU A 107 5.83 -12.10 2.54
N ALA A 108 5.65 -12.60 1.32
CA ALA A 108 5.27 -14.00 1.09
C ALA A 108 6.33 -14.98 1.60
N GLN A 109 7.62 -14.65 1.44
CA GLN A 109 8.73 -15.45 1.98
C GLN A 109 8.78 -15.47 3.51
N HIS A 110 8.31 -14.41 4.17
CA HIS A 110 8.33 -14.24 5.63
C HIS A 110 6.95 -14.43 6.27
N GLN A 111 6.01 -15.07 5.55
CA GLN A 111 4.66 -15.28 6.05
C GLN A 111 4.66 -16.12 7.33
N ARG A 112 4.04 -15.58 8.38
CA ARG A 112 3.90 -16.29 9.66
C ARG A 112 2.95 -17.48 9.50
N GLN A 113 3.37 -18.63 10.02
CA GLN A 113 2.58 -19.88 9.99
C GLN A 113 1.54 -19.97 11.11
N SER A 114 1.65 -19.10 12.11
CA SER A 114 0.74 -19.04 13.26
C SER A 114 0.28 -17.61 13.50
N PRO A 115 -0.91 -17.41 14.09
CA PRO A 115 -1.37 -16.10 14.52
C PRO A 115 -0.36 -15.43 15.47
N VAL A 116 -0.18 -14.13 15.30
CA VAL A 116 0.65 -13.29 16.18
C VAL A 116 -0.18 -12.10 16.62
N ARG A 117 -0.05 -11.71 17.89
CA ARG A 117 -0.65 -10.47 18.39
C ARG A 117 0.27 -9.31 18.07
N VAL A 118 -0.28 -8.32 17.39
CA VAL A 118 0.39 -7.07 17.01
C VAL A 118 -0.51 -5.88 17.32
N TYR A 119 0.09 -4.70 17.38
CA TYR A 119 -0.56 -3.46 17.75
C TYR A 119 -0.29 -2.38 16.70
N ARG A 120 -1.27 -1.51 16.47
CA ARG A 120 -1.17 -0.37 15.55
C ARG A 120 -1.95 0.80 16.12
N GLY A 121 -1.28 1.93 16.29
CA GLY A 121 -1.93 3.22 16.47
C GLY A 121 -2.38 3.79 15.14
N GLN A 122 -3.54 4.44 15.11
CA GLN A 122 -4.03 5.13 13.92
C GLN A 122 -4.95 6.29 14.32
N LEU A 123 -4.64 7.48 13.81
CA LEU A 123 -5.56 8.60 13.84
C LEU A 123 -6.73 8.33 12.87
N MET A 124 -7.96 8.45 13.37
CA MET A 124 -9.18 8.15 12.62
C MET A 124 -10.23 9.20 12.89
N SER A 125 -11.12 9.43 11.92
CA SER A 125 -12.31 10.23 12.18
C SER A 125 -13.29 9.47 13.07
N ILE A 126 -14.21 10.19 13.72
CA ILE A 126 -15.28 9.57 14.51
C ILE A 126 -16.12 8.63 13.64
N GLN A 127 -16.41 9.02 12.39
CA GLN A 127 -17.19 8.20 11.46
C GLN A 127 -16.45 6.90 11.08
N GLU A 128 -15.12 6.95 10.94
CA GLU A 128 -14.33 5.75 10.70
C GLU A 128 -14.36 4.80 11.90
N VAL A 129 -14.26 5.33 13.12
CA VAL A 129 -14.38 4.55 14.36
C VAL A 129 -15.76 3.90 14.47
N GLU A 130 -16.83 4.66 14.24
CA GLU A 130 -18.21 4.16 14.26
C GLU A 130 -18.42 3.03 13.24
N ARG A 131 -17.85 3.16 12.03
CA ARG A 131 -17.89 2.10 11.01
C ARG A 131 -17.14 0.84 11.44
N LEU A 132 -16.00 0.99 12.13
CA LEU A 132 -15.26 -0.16 12.66
C LEU A 132 -16.05 -0.85 13.77
N LEU A 133 -16.68 -0.09 14.67
CA LEU A 133 -17.52 -0.62 15.75
C LEU A 133 -18.77 -1.32 15.22
N SER A 134 -19.34 -0.87 14.10
CA SER A 134 -20.47 -1.57 13.46
C SER A 134 -20.07 -2.80 12.65
N SER A 135 -18.76 -3.04 12.48
CA SER A 135 -18.20 -4.17 11.73
C SER A 135 -17.72 -5.32 12.63
N VAL A 136 -18.12 -5.34 13.92
CA VAL A 136 -17.83 -6.47 14.82
C VAL A 136 -18.41 -7.76 14.21
N ASP A 137 -17.64 -8.85 14.30
CA ASP A 137 -17.91 -10.15 13.67
C ASP A 137 -17.94 -10.15 12.13
N GLN A 138 -17.45 -9.08 11.48
CA GLN A 138 -17.28 -9.00 10.03
C GLN A 138 -15.81 -8.99 9.60
N LEU A 139 -15.57 -9.18 8.30
CA LEU A 139 -14.25 -9.03 7.70
C LEU A 139 -14.02 -7.58 7.29
N ILE A 140 -12.86 -7.05 7.68
CA ILE A 140 -12.38 -5.72 7.28
C ILE A 140 -11.22 -5.92 6.32
N SER A 141 -11.25 -5.18 5.21
CA SER A 141 -10.12 -5.09 4.29
C SER A 141 -9.54 -3.69 4.29
N THR A 142 -8.22 -3.62 4.06
CA THR A 142 -7.47 -2.39 3.98
C THR A 142 -6.82 -2.27 2.62
N ASN A 143 -6.90 -1.08 2.02
CA ASN A 143 -6.25 -0.82 0.74
C ASN A 143 -4.77 -0.45 0.89
N THR A 144 -4.26 -0.29 2.12
CA THR A 144 -2.87 0.10 2.42
C THR A 144 -2.07 -1.04 3.02
N ILE A 145 -0.75 -0.88 3.09
CA ILE A 145 0.11 -1.80 3.83
C ILE A 145 -0.06 -1.55 5.33
N LEU A 146 -0.26 -2.62 6.10
CA LEU A 146 -0.43 -2.57 7.56
C LEU A 146 0.90 -2.73 8.29
N SER A 147 1.54 -1.61 8.58
CA SER A 147 2.67 -1.56 9.51
C SER A 147 2.16 -1.70 10.96
N THR A 148 2.73 -2.64 11.71
CA THR A 148 2.32 -2.97 13.09
C THR A 148 3.56 -3.20 13.97
N SER A 149 3.37 -3.12 15.29
CA SER A 149 4.40 -3.37 16.31
C SER A 149 4.03 -4.56 17.19
N LEU A 150 5.04 -5.31 17.66
CA LEU A 150 4.85 -6.30 18.72
C LEU A 150 4.68 -5.64 20.10
N GLU A 151 5.25 -4.45 20.25
CA GLU A 151 5.19 -3.68 21.48
C GLU A 151 4.05 -2.67 21.42
N ARG A 152 3.09 -2.82 22.33
CA ARG A 152 1.93 -1.93 22.43
C ARG A 152 2.31 -0.48 22.68
N MET A 153 3.29 -0.22 23.56
CA MET A 153 3.74 1.15 23.86
C MET A 153 4.27 1.87 22.63
N ILE A 154 5.00 1.17 21.77
CA ILE A 154 5.49 1.71 20.50
C ILE A 154 4.31 2.06 19.58
N ALA A 155 3.33 1.15 19.46
CA ALA A 155 2.15 1.39 18.63
C ALA A 155 1.31 2.59 19.13
N GLU A 156 1.25 2.78 20.44
CA GLU A 156 0.61 3.93 21.07
C GLU A 156 1.43 5.20 20.88
N PHE A 157 2.74 5.17 20.67
CA PHE A 157 3.51 6.40 20.45
C PHE A 157 3.33 7.00 19.04
N PHE A 158 3.05 6.17 18.03
CA PHE A 158 3.00 6.58 16.61
C PHE A 158 1.67 7.23 16.17
N TYR A 159 1.01 8.04 17.02
CA TYR A 159 -0.15 8.87 16.64
C TYR A 159 0.20 10.34 16.41
#